data_AF-A0A955VY49-F1
#
_entry.id   AF-A0A955VY49-F1
#
_cell.length_a   1.000
_cell.length_b   1.000
_cell.length_c   1.000
_cell.angle_alpha   90.00
_cell.angle_beta   90.00
_cell.angle_gamma   90.00
#
_symmetry.space_group_name_H-M   'P 1'
#
loop_
_entity.id
_entity.type
_entity.pdbx_description
1 polymer ?
#
loop_
_entity_poly.entity_id
_entity_poly.type
_entity_poly.pdbx_seq_one_letter_code
_entity_poly.pdbx_strand_id
1 'polypeptide(L)'
;ASVDDGATWTRLVPSDRRFMPATHGHDGKQTLPGFTGLSGDLDGDGKNESAKGCDPKKAIVHGDEKDAAQKDPCQGPTWVRPSFDLSAYAGKAVRVRLRYFTDMAAVMRGLLIDDVQVTAGGAPVLAEDFEQKPGRAWRLDGFTPSPGQHTLLVPHYYLLEHRDPGAAGYDAGIVRDTTFRFFWDPAQKKVRALRARARPGVVAWYYDGAYAWSENDPATNGPGQGFLLAVDALPDEVPLPGYPLAGTPGAFDTQYRLDDAQAWLEEGFFAMMCFVRDAGWRPRDLDTSRCPTADAPAARVDAFGKPLLYSYKIINDFLPGPDRERYAAAGELLDYRLKDGKPVWRMRDRSLRYLHTLDAPFSLEAFPDGVEIFDVVDGKLVKAEGRAYPAVAAFTDATPARWLNPGLRFGGVAVPDVGFSFRLTAPKPDAPPGARVKVWFDWN
;
A
#
# COMPACT_ATOMS: atom_id res chain seq x y z
N ALA A 1 -22.66 15.33 6.13
CA ALA A 1 -23.07 16.68 5.73
C ALA A 1 -23.11 17.55 6.98
N SER A 2 -22.26 18.57 7.10
CA SER A 2 -22.48 19.57 8.16
C SER A 2 -23.63 20.45 7.69
N VAL A 3 -24.73 20.42 8.41
CA VAL A 3 -25.79 21.41 8.24
C VAL A 3 -25.18 22.75 8.65
N ASP A 4 -24.97 23.64 7.69
CA ASP A 4 -24.68 25.03 7.99
C ASP A 4 -25.94 25.58 8.67
N ASP A 5 -25.87 25.79 9.98
CA ASP A 5 -27.01 26.25 10.77
C ASP A 5 -27.26 27.76 10.59
N GLY A 6 -26.54 28.40 9.66
CA GLY A 6 -26.63 29.83 9.36
C GLY A 6 -26.16 30.72 10.52
N ALA A 7 -25.57 30.14 11.57
CA ALA A 7 -25.11 30.86 12.74
C ALA A 7 -23.62 31.23 12.60
N THR A 8 -23.27 32.45 12.98
CA THR A 8 -21.87 32.89 13.04
C THR A 8 -21.21 32.35 14.31
N TRP A 9 -20.13 31.58 14.18
CA TRP A 9 -19.40 31.00 15.30
C TRP A 9 -17.99 31.59 15.40
N THR A 10 -17.56 31.98 16.60
CA THR A 10 -16.19 32.42 16.88
C THR A 10 -15.35 31.22 17.32
N ARG A 11 -14.26 30.93 16.60
CA ARG A 11 -13.32 29.86 16.98
C ARG A 11 -12.45 30.31 18.15
N LEU A 12 -12.35 29.46 19.17
CA LEU A 12 -11.47 29.68 20.33
C LEU A 12 -10.23 28.82 20.24
N VAL A 13 -9.18 29.30 20.88
CA VAL A 13 -7.86 28.67 20.98
C VAL A 13 -7.68 28.28 22.46
N PRO A 14 -7.28 27.04 22.81
CA PRO A 14 -6.80 26.73 24.15
C PRO A 14 -5.84 27.79 24.70
N SER A 15 -6.04 28.12 25.97
CA SER A 15 -5.21 29.05 26.73
C SER A 15 -3.77 28.53 26.84
N ASP A 16 -3.59 27.20 26.91
CA ASP A 16 -2.28 26.55 26.77
C ASP A 16 -2.03 26.18 25.30
N ARG A 17 -1.14 26.95 24.66
CA ARG A 17 -0.83 26.79 23.23
C ARG A 17 -0.01 25.54 22.91
N ARG A 18 0.49 24.80 23.91
CA ARG A 18 1.20 23.53 23.67
C ARG A 18 0.30 22.45 23.10
N PHE A 19 -1.02 22.57 23.24
CA PHE A 19 -1.97 21.66 22.59
C PHE A 19 -2.31 22.07 21.14
N MET A 20 -1.49 22.92 20.51
CA MET A 20 -1.68 23.44 19.15
C MET A 20 -0.41 23.34 18.30
N PRO A 21 -0.18 22.18 17.69
CA PRO A 21 0.97 22.02 16.83
C PRO A 21 0.83 22.73 15.47
N ALA A 22 -0.39 22.89 14.95
CA ALA A 22 -0.62 23.51 13.65
C ALA A 22 -0.58 25.04 13.68
N THR A 23 0.01 25.64 12.65
CA THR A 23 0.07 27.11 12.47
C THR A 23 -1.21 27.69 11.86
N HIS A 24 -2.03 26.86 11.20
CA HIS A 24 -3.32 27.23 10.61
C HIS A 24 -4.32 26.09 10.75
N GLY A 25 -5.61 26.39 10.66
CA GLY A 25 -6.67 25.37 10.65
C GLY A 25 -6.76 24.61 9.32
N HIS A 26 -7.39 23.43 9.36
CA HIS A 26 -7.68 22.61 8.17
C HIS A 26 -8.80 23.17 7.28
N ASP A 27 -9.59 24.11 7.80
CA ASP A 27 -10.70 24.76 7.08
C ASP A 27 -10.21 25.88 6.11
N GLY A 28 -8.89 26.10 5.99
CA GLY A 28 -8.28 27.05 5.07
C GLY A 28 -7.21 27.93 5.71
N LYS A 29 -6.42 28.61 4.88
CA LYS A 29 -5.20 29.36 5.28
C LYS A 29 -5.44 30.52 6.27
N GLN A 30 -6.68 31.02 6.37
CA GLN A 30 -7.05 32.11 7.28
C GLN A 30 -7.72 31.64 8.57
N THR A 31 -7.91 30.33 8.73
CA THR A 31 -8.62 29.79 9.89
C THR A 31 -7.65 29.58 11.05
N LEU A 32 -8.10 29.94 12.25
CA LEU A 32 -7.33 29.67 13.47
C LEU A 32 -7.10 28.16 13.61
N PRO A 33 -5.93 27.72 14.08
CA PRO A 33 -5.69 26.31 14.35
C PRO A 33 -6.66 25.76 15.40
N GLY A 34 -6.99 24.48 15.27
CA GLY A 34 -7.69 23.72 16.31
C GLY A 34 -6.74 22.73 16.97
N PHE A 35 -7.30 21.77 17.71
CA PHE A 35 -6.56 20.54 17.98
C PHE A 35 -6.29 19.83 16.64
N THR A 36 -5.02 19.52 16.42
CA THR A 36 -4.54 18.81 15.24
C THR A 36 -3.49 17.81 15.70
N GLY A 37 -3.44 16.62 15.11
CA GLY A 37 -2.41 15.63 15.44
C GLY A 37 -2.77 14.69 16.59
N LEU A 38 -1.74 14.05 17.14
CA LEU A 38 -1.84 13.01 18.15
C LEU A 38 -2.02 13.63 19.54
N SER A 39 -2.97 13.16 20.35
CA SER A 39 -3.18 13.76 21.68
C SER A 39 -1.98 13.49 22.60
N GLY A 40 -1.44 14.56 23.19
CA GLY A 40 -0.21 14.53 23.99
C GLY A 40 1.06 14.91 23.22
N ASP A 41 0.96 15.07 21.90
CA ASP A 41 1.94 15.74 21.05
C ASP A 41 1.91 17.26 21.33
N LEU A 42 3.01 17.77 21.85
CA LEU A 42 3.12 19.14 22.33
C LEU A 42 3.70 20.10 21.28
N ASP A 43 4.32 19.59 20.21
CA ASP A 43 5.05 20.41 19.23
C ASP A 43 4.68 20.13 17.77
N GLY A 44 3.98 19.04 17.49
CA GLY A 44 3.40 18.73 16.20
C GLY A 44 4.19 17.82 15.32
N ASP A 45 5.26 17.23 15.84
CA ASP A 45 6.11 16.34 15.06
C ASP A 45 5.52 14.92 14.91
N GLY A 46 4.35 14.66 15.51
CA GLY A 46 3.67 13.37 15.48
C GLY A 46 4.11 12.41 16.59
N LYS A 47 4.88 12.87 17.58
CA LYS A 47 5.25 12.13 18.78
C LYS A 47 4.47 12.64 19.99
N ASN A 48 4.13 11.73 20.89
CA ASN A 48 3.49 12.06 22.14
C ASN A 48 4.55 12.19 23.25
N GLU A 49 5.04 13.41 23.51
CA GLU A 49 5.98 13.70 24.60
C GLU A 49 5.36 13.42 25.98
N SER A 50 4.03 13.43 26.05
CA SER A 50 3.27 13.15 27.28
C SER A 50 3.16 11.65 27.57
N ALA A 51 3.52 10.78 26.61
CA ALA A 51 3.49 9.33 26.80
C ALA A 51 4.67 8.85 27.66
N LYS A 52 4.36 7.96 28.61
CA LYS A 52 5.36 7.35 29.48
C LYS A 52 6.36 6.53 28.64
N GLY A 53 7.64 6.89 28.71
CA GLY A 53 8.72 6.20 28.01
C GLY A 53 8.94 6.67 26.57
N CYS A 54 8.29 7.75 26.14
CA CYS A 54 8.62 8.40 24.87
C CYS A 54 10.03 9.04 24.94
N ASP A 55 10.86 8.77 23.93
CA ASP A 55 12.10 9.50 23.66
C ASP A 55 11.90 10.38 22.42
N PRO A 56 11.59 11.67 22.57
CA PRO A 56 11.24 12.54 21.44
C PRO A 56 12.41 12.76 20.46
N LYS A 57 13.66 12.50 20.89
CA LYS A 57 14.84 12.64 20.03
C LYS A 57 15.05 11.43 19.14
N LYS A 58 14.47 10.28 19.48
CA LYS A 58 14.58 9.07 18.69
C LYS A 58 13.74 9.23 17.43
N ALA A 59 14.33 8.94 16.28
CA ALA A 59 13.59 8.90 15.03
C ALA A 59 12.55 7.79 15.07
N ILE A 60 11.32 8.10 14.66
CA ILE A 60 10.30 7.10 14.42
C ILE A 60 10.63 6.43 13.08
N VAL A 61 10.62 5.11 13.10
CA VAL A 61 10.80 4.30 11.89
C VAL A 61 9.45 4.16 11.18
N HIS A 62 9.41 4.44 9.88
CA HIS A 62 8.19 4.43 9.06
C HIS A 62 8.27 3.40 7.92
N GLY A 63 7.11 3.00 7.39
CA GLY A 63 7.00 2.15 6.20
C GLY A 63 7.73 0.81 6.32
N ASP A 64 8.41 0.41 5.25
CA ASP A 64 9.10 -0.89 5.11
C ASP A 64 10.25 -1.11 6.13
N GLU A 65 10.66 -0.07 6.86
CA GLU A 65 11.67 -0.15 7.91
C GLU A 65 11.08 -0.49 9.29
N LYS A 66 9.76 -0.32 9.45
CA LYS A 66 9.06 -0.56 10.72
C LYS A 66 8.98 -2.05 10.98
N ASP A 67 9.54 -2.49 12.11
CA ASP A 67 9.21 -3.82 12.64
C ASP A 67 7.78 -3.77 13.21
N ALA A 68 6.87 -4.56 12.63
CA ALA A 68 5.48 -4.62 13.05
C ALA A 68 5.33 -4.99 14.54
N ALA A 69 6.32 -5.65 15.15
CA ALA A 69 6.33 -6.00 16.57
C ALA A 69 6.71 -4.84 17.50
N GLN A 70 7.35 -3.78 17.01
CA GLN A 70 7.84 -2.68 17.84
C GLN A 70 6.91 -1.47 17.76
N LYS A 71 6.07 -1.30 18.79
CA LYS A 71 5.30 -0.05 18.99
C LYS A 71 6.19 0.96 19.70
N ASP A 72 6.46 2.08 19.06
CA ASP A 72 7.18 3.18 19.72
C ASP A 72 6.26 3.84 20.76
N PRO A 73 6.69 4.02 22.03
CA PRO A 73 5.88 4.64 23.07
C PRO A 73 5.37 6.04 22.69
N CYS A 74 6.10 6.77 21.85
CA CYS A 74 5.69 8.09 21.36
C CYS A 74 4.49 8.03 20.41
N GLN A 75 4.08 6.87 19.90
CA GLN A 75 2.96 6.74 18.95
C GLN A 75 1.60 6.46 19.61
N GLY A 76 1.56 6.29 20.93
CA GLY A 76 0.32 6.08 21.66
C GLY A 76 -0.32 7.42 22.07
N PRO A 77 -1.61 7.69 21.81
CA PRO A 77 -2.28 8.89 22.31
C PRO A 77 -2.44 8.85 23.84
N THR A 78 -2.45 10.03 24.48
CA THR A 78 -2.81 10.20 25.90
C THR A 78 -3.93 11.22 26.06
N TRP A 79 -4.72 11.11 27.13
CA TRP A 79 -5.71 12.13 27.49
C TRP A 79 -5.03 13.45 27.84
N VAL A 80 -5.57 14.55 27.33
CA VAL A 80 -5.12 15.93 27.60
C VAL A 80 -6.28 16.75 28.17
N ARG A 81 -5.98 17.78 28.97
CA ARG A 81 -6.98 18.67 29.59
C ARG A 81 -6.79 20.12 29.13
N PRO A 82 -7.14 20.45 27.88
CA PRO A 82 -7.06 21.82 27.39
C PRO A 82 -8.14 22.70 28.04
N SER A 83 -7.83 23.98 28.22
CA SER A 83 -8.76 24.99 28.78
C SER A 83 -8.95 26.14 27.79
N PHE A 84 -10.14 26.73 27.75
CA PHE A 84 -10.49 27.81 26.84
C PHE A 84 -11.06 28.99 27.63
N ASP A 85 -10.56 30.19 27.41
CA ASP A 85 -11.08 31.39 28.07
C ASP A 85 -12.42 31.83 27.43
N LEU A 86 -13.46 31.88 28.26
CA LEU A 86 -14.79 32.35 27.91
C LEU A 86 -15.10 33.76 28.47
N SER A 87 -14.14 34.42 29.11
CA SER A 87 -14.34 35.69 29.81
C SER A 87 -14.90 36.81 28.93
N ALA A 88 -14.57 36.81 27.63
CA ALA A 88 -15.13 37.74 26.64
C ALA A 88 -16.66 37.66 26.50
N TYR A 89 -17.28 36.59 27.02
CA TYR A 89 -18.71 36.33 26.96
C TYR A 89 -19.40 36.44 28.33
N ALA A 90 -18.71 36.91 29.37
CA ALA A 90 -19.29 37.10 30.69
C ALA A 90 -20.59 37.93 30.62
N GLY A 91 -21.62 37.49 31.36
CA GLY A 91 -22.94 38.12 31.38
C GLY A 91 -23.82 37.84 30.14
N LYS A 92 -23.35 37.04 29.17
CA LYS A 92 -24.13 36.62 27.99
C LYS A 92 -24.48 35.15 28.07
N ALA A 93 -25.64 34.78 27.52
CA ALA A 93 -25.93 33.39 27.20
C ALA A 93 -25.16 32.99 25.94
N VAL A 94 -24.32 31.96 26.03
CA VAL A 94 -23.53 31.45 24.89
C VAL A 94 -23.72 29.96 24.70
N ARG A 95 -23.56 29.52 23.45
CA ARG A 95 -23.43 28.10 23.09
C ARG A 95 -21.99 27.83 22.75
N VAL A 96 -21.46 26.71 23.25
CA VAL A 96 -20.13 26.21 22.89
C VAL A 96 -20.32 25.01 21.97
N ARG A 97 -19.52 24.94 20.91
CA ARG A 97 -19.56 23.84 19.95
C ARG A 97 -18.17 23.23 19.80
N LEU A 98 -18.09 21.92 20.00
CA LEU A 98 -16.94 21.11 19.62
C LEU A 98 -17.22 20.58 18.21
N ARG A 99 -16.32 20.85 17.27
CA ARG A 99 -16.45 20.44 15.87
C ARG A 99 -15.29 19.54 15.51
N TYR A 100 -15.61 18.31 15.10
CA TYR A 100 -14.67 17.40 14.47
C TYR A 100 -14.80 17.54 12.95
N PHE A 101 -13.66 17.66 12.26
CA PHE A 101 -13.59 17.83 10.82
C PHE A 101 -12.43 16.99 10.29
N THR A 102 -12.66 16.24 9.22
CA THR A 102 -11.67 15.40 8.54
C THR A 102 -11.55 15.83 7.08
N ASP A 103 -10.39 15.56 6.48
CA ASP A 103 -10.27 15.60 5.03
C ASP A 103 -10.78 14.28 4.40
N MET A 104 -10.60 14.14 3.09
CA MET A 104 -11.05 12.97 2.32
C MET A 104 -9.98 11.88 2.22
N ALA A 105 -8.82 12.04 2.85
CA ALA A 105 -7.64 11.24 2.54
C ALA A 105 -7.40 10.11 3.54
N ALA A 106 -7.49 10.38 4.84
CA ALA A 106 -7.13 9.42 5.87
C ALA A 106 -8.16 9.33 7.01
N VAL A 107 -8.38 8.11 7.49
CA VAL A 107 -9.25 7.84 8.64
C VAL A 107 -8.40 7.37 9.82
N MET A 108 -8.38 8.15 10.89
CA MET A 108 -7.70 7.83 12.14
C MET A 108 -8.72 7.63 13.27
N ARG A 109 -8.26 7.37 14.50
CA ARG A 109 -9.09 7.07 15.69
C ARG A 109 -10.11 8.16 16.09
N GLY A 110 -10.06 9.33 15.46
CA GLY A 110 -11.01 10.41 15.70
C GLY A 110 -10.75 11.21 16.97
N LEU A 111 -11.81 11.86 17.47
CA LEU A 111 -11.78 12.70 18.67
C LEU A 111 -12.68 12.10 19.75
N LEU A 112 -12.11 11.87 20.93
CA LEU A 112 -12.81 11.53 22.16
C LEU A 112 -12.76 12.73 23.12
N ILE A 113 -13.89 13.00 23.77
CA ILE A 113 -14.06 14.11 24.72
C ILE A 113 -14.70 13.53 25.97
N ASP A 114 -14.17 13.90 27.12
CA ASP A 114 -14.62 13.42 28.41
C ASP A 114 -14.33 14.48 29.49
N ASP A 115 -14.88 14.33 30.70
CA ASP A 115 -14.65 15.20 31.86
C ASP A 115 -14.86 16.70 31.55
N VAL A 116 -15.92 17.07 30.82
CA VAL A 116 -16.14 18.47 30.43
C VAL A 116 -16.64 19.28 31.61
N GLN A 117 -15.89 20.33 31.95
CA GLN A 117 -16.25 21.26 33.01
C GLN A 117 -16.26 22.71 32.50
N VAL A 118 -17.28 23.48 32.87
CA VAL A 118 -17.34 24.93 32.68
C VAL A 118 -17.41 25.59 34.04
N THR A 119 -16.54 26.57 34.28
CA THR A 119 -16.51 27.36 35.51
C THR A 119 -16.86 28.82 35.23
N ALA A 120 -17.60 29.44 36.15
CA ALA A 120 -17.88 30.87 36.15
C ALA A 120 -17.79 31.41 37.57
N GLY A 121 -17.12 32.54 37.76
CA GLY A 121 -16.91 33.12 39.10
C GLY A 121 -16.15 32.19 40.07
N GLY A 122 -15.32 31.29 39.54
CA GLY A 122 -14.55 30.32 40.34
C GLY A 122 -15.31 29.05 40.74
N ALA A 123 -16.58 28.90 40.35
CA ALA A 123 -17.39 27.71 40.64
C ALA A 123 -17.77 26.94 39.36
N PRO A 124 -17.85 25.61 39.38
CA PRO A 124 -18.42 24.82 38.29
C PRO A 124 -19.90 25.18 38.05
N VAL A 125 -20.25 25.53 36.82
CA VAL A 125 -21.63 25.81 36.39
C VAL A 125 -22.18 24.75 35.45
N LEU A 126 -21.30 23.94 34.85
CA LEU A 126 -21.64 22.76 34.06
C LEU A 126 -20.53 21.72 34.24
N ALA A 127 -20.93 20.46 34.39
CA ALA A 127 -20.04 19.30 34.42
C ALA A 127 -20.74 18.14 33.69
N GLU A 128 -19.99 17.38 32.90
CA GLU A 128 -20.46 16.20 32.18
C GLU A 128 -19.31 15.21 32.01
N ASP A 129 -19.49 14.00 32.53
CA ASP A 129 -18.58 12.86 32.44
C ASP A 129 -19.08 11.79 31.44
N PHE A 130 -20.24 12.00 30.81
CA PHE A 130 -20.83 11.11 29.80
C PHE A 130 -21.09 9.66 30.26
N GLU A 131 -21.02 9.38 31.57
CA GLU A 131 -21.32 8.06 32.15
C GLU A 131 -22.82 7.75 32.11
N GLN A 132 -23.64 8.79 31.96
CA GLN A 132 -25.08 8.72 31.76
C GLN A 132 -25.47 9.46 30.47
N LYS A 133 -26.73 9.30 30.06
CA LYS A 133 -27.26 10.06 28.92
C LYS A 133 -27.12 11.57 29.20
N PRO A 134 -26.44 12.34 28.32
CA PRO A 134 -26.22 13.76 28.57
C PRO A 134 -27.52 14.54 28.79
N GLY A 135 -27.48 15.48 29.72
CA GLY A 135 -28.62 16.32 30.08
C GLY A 135 -29.04 17.28 28.95
N ARG A 136 -30.11 18.06 29.18
CA ARG A 136 -30.66 19.02 28.19
C ARG A 136 -29.69 20.16 27.80
N ALA A 137 -28.62 20.36 28.56
CA ALA A 137 -27.56 21.32 28.24
C ALA A 137 -26.70 20.87 27.04
N TRP A 138 -26.76 19.59 26.68
CA TRP A 138 -25.99 19.00 25.59
C TRP A 138 -26.85 18.72 24.37
N ARG A 139 -26.29 19.03 23.20
CA ARG A 139 -26.82 18.60 21.90
C ARG A 139 -25.72 17.85 21.17
N LEU A 140 -25.95 16.57 20.91
CA LEU A 140 -25.07 15.74 20.10
C LEU A 140 -25.52 15.82 18.63
N ASP A 141 -24.58 16.12 17.75
CA ASP A 141 -24.76 16.16 16.29
C ASP A 141 -23.52 15.52 15.66
N GLY A 142 -23.66 14.29 15.17
CA GLY A 142 -22.55 13.44 14.71
C GLY A 142 -21.76 12.74 15.83
N PHE A 143 -21.56 13.38 16.99
CA PHE A 143 -20.98 12.74 18.17
C PHE A 143 -21.95 11.73 18.80
N THR A 144 -21.41 10.64 19.35
CA THR A 144 -22.16 9.62 20.07
C THR A 144 -21.41 9.22 21.35
N PRO A 145 -22.10 8.87 22.44
CA PRO A 145 -21.46 8.22 23.59
C PRO A 145 -20.66 6.99 23.12
N SER A 146 -19.44 6.83 23.62
CA SER A 146 -18.53 5.75 23.22
C SER A 146 -18.10 4.95 24.44
N PRO A 147 -18.25 3.61 24.43
CA PRO A 147 -17.70 2.76 25.49
C PRO A 147 -16.19 2.48 25.28
N GLY A 148 -15.51 3.23 24.40
CA GLY A 148 -14.11 3.03 24.03
C GLY A 148 -13.86 1.88 23.03
N GLN A 149 -14.87 1.05 22.78
CA GLN A 149 -14.82 -0.03 21.80
C GLN A 149 -16.10 -0.06 20.95
N HIS A 150 -15.96 -0.07 19.63
CA HIS A 150 -17.09 -0.08 18.71
C HIS A 150 -17.12 -1.38 17.92
N THR A 151 -18.30 -1.98 17.83
CA THR A 151 -18.58 -3.04 16.86
C THR A 151 -19.37 -2.41 15.73
N LEU A 152 -18.77 -2.35 14.55
CA LEU A 152 -19.38 -1.81 13.35
C LEU A 152 -19.75 -2.96 12.42
N LEU A 153 -20.97 -2.94 11.89
CA LEU A 153 -21.34 -3.79 10.77
C LEU A 153 -20.77 -3.14 9.51
N VAL A 154 -19.81 -3.83 8.90
CA VAL A 154 -19.15 -3.40 7.67
C VAL A 154 -19.47 -4.40 6.56
N PRO A 155 -19.73 -3.94 5.33
CA PRO A 155 -19.92 -4.87 4.22
C PRO A 155 -18.59 -5.50 3.84
N HIS A 156 -18.66 -6.75 3.44
CA HIS A 156 -17.57 -7.46 2.79
C HIS A 156 -18.19 -8.38 1.72
N TYR A 157 -17.52 -8.50 0.56
CA TYR A 157 -18.07 -9.21 -0.58
C TYR A 157 -16.99 -9.50 -1.62
N TYR A 158 -17.30 -10.41 -2.54
CA TYR A 158 -16.47 -10.67 -3.71
C TYR A 158 -16.98 -9.89 -4.93
N LEU A 159 -16.06 -9.31 -5.71
CA LEU A 159 -16.33 -8.77 -7.03
C LEU A 159 -15.65 -9.64 -8.08
N LEU A 160 -16.41 -10.10 -9.07
CA LEU A 160 -15.88 -10.89 -10.18
C LEU A 160 -15.95 -10.05 -11.45
N GLU A 161 -14.80 -9.84 -12.08
CA GLU A 161 -14.70 -9.15 -13.37
C GLU A 161 -13.92 -10.00 -14.38
N HIS A 162 -14.31 -9.98 -15.65
CA HIS A 162 -13.52 -10.62 -16.71
C HIS A 162 -12.60 -9.58 -17.34
N ARG A 163 -11.29 -9.80 -17.27
CA ARG A 163 -10.25 -8.95 -17.86
C ARG A 163 -9.63 -9.61 -19.06
N ASP A 164 -9.38 -8.85 -20.11
CA ASP A 164 -8.78 -9.35 -21.35
C ASP A 164 -7.65 -8.41 -21.81
N PRO A 165 -6.44 -8.59 -21.26
CA PRO A 165 -5.28 -7.77 -21.60
C PRO A 165 -4.92 -7.82 -23.10
N GLY A 166 -5.29 -8.89 -23.81
CA GLY A 166 -5.01 -9.05 -25.24
C GLY A 166 -5.99 -8.32 -26.17
N ALA A 167 -7.13 -7.87 -25.64
CA ALA A 167 -8.13 -7.13 -26.40
C ALA A 167 -7.77 -5.66 -26.59
N ALA A 168 -8.30 -5.04 -27.65
CA ALA A 168 -8.19 -3.59 -27.84
C ALA A 168 -8.98 -2.85 -26.74
N GLY A 169 -8.46 -1.69 -26.31
CA GLY A 169 -9.10 -0.83 -25.32
C GLY A 169 -8.23 -0.58 -24.09
N TYR A 170 -8.88 -0.35 -22.95
CA TYR A 170 -8.20 0.04 -21.71
C TYR A 170 -7.27 -1.07 -21.18
N ASP A 171 -7.71 -2.33 -21.24
CA ASP A 171 -6.95 -3.49 -20.77
C ASP A 171 -5.66 -3.74 -21.58
N ALA A 172 -5.55 -3.22 -22.80
CA ALA A 172 -4.30 -3.25 -23.56
C ALA A 172 -3.17 -2.53 -22.80
N GLY A 173 -3.49 -1.57 -21.92
CA GLY A 173 -2.54 -0.90 -21.03
C GLY A 173 -1.82 -1.86 -20.07
N ILE A 174 -2.47 -2.97 -19.71
CA ILE A 174 -1.90 -4.00 -18.82
C ILE A 174 -0.76 -4.75 -19.53
N VAL A 175 -0.88 -5.00 -20.85
CA VAL A 175 0.14 -5.70 -21.66
C VAL A 175 1.16 -4.75 -22.28
N ARG A 176 0.82 -3.45 -22.41
CA ARG A 176 1.73 -2.41 -22.92
C ARG A 176 2.96 -2.23 -22.05
N ASP A 177 2.95 -2.70 -20.80
CA ASP A 177 4.15 -2.77 -19.99
C ASP A 177 5.08 -3.87 -20.51
N THR A 178 5.84 -3.58 -21.57
CA THR A 178 6.95 -4.43 -22.05
C THR A 178 8.15 -4.34 -21.10
N THR A 179 7.95 -4.08 -19.81
CA THR A 179 9.07 -3.97 -18.88
C THR A 179 9.65 -5.34 -18.62
N PHE A 180 10.88 -5.52 -19.08
CA PHE A 180 11.71 -6.65 -18.69
C PHE A 180 12.32 -6.34 -17.33
N ARG A 181 12.19 -7.27 -16.39
CA ARG A 181 12.84 -7.19 -15.08
C ARG A 181 14.16 -7.96 -15.16
N PHE A 182 15.26 -7.23 -15.24
CA PHE A 182 16.57 -7.84 -15.24
C PHE A 182 16.91 -8.38 -13.86
N PHE A 183 17.55 -9.55 -13.85
CA PHE A 183 18.04 -10.23 -12.66
C PHE A 183 19.42 -10.83 -12.94
N TRP A 184 20.21 -10.97 -11.87
CA TRP A 184 21.50 -11.66 -11.92
C TRP A 184 21.29 -13.15 -11.66
N ASP A 185 21.74 -14.02 -12.58
CA ASP A 185 21.80 -15.46 -12.35
C ASP A 185 23.15 -15.80 -11.68
N PRO A 186 23.17 -16.10 -10.36
CA PRO A 186 24.43 -16.30 -9.64
C PRO A 186 25.14 -17.60 -10.03
N ALA A 187 24.42 -18.58 -10.59
CA ALA A 187 25.00 -19.85 -11.03
C ALA A 187 25.71 -19.70 -12.38
N GLN A 188 25.11 -18.94 -13.30
CA GLN A 188 25.67 -18.69 -14.63
C GLN A 188 26.52 -17.44 -14.72
N LYS A 189 26.54 -16.61 -13.67
CA LYS A 189 27.28 -15.33 -13.61
C LYS A 189 26.95 -14.40 -14.79
N LYS A 190 25.66 -14.28 -15.10
CA LYS A 190 25.17 -13.43 -16.20
C LYS A 190 23.87 -12.71 -15.85
N VAL A 191 23.67 -11.56 -16.48
CA VAL A 191 22.40 -10.82 -16.42
C VAL A 191 21.40 -11.46 -17.37
N ARG A 192 20.20 -11.77 -16.86
CA ARG A 192 19.07 -12.33 -17.60
C ARG A 192 17.84 -11.44 -17.40
N ALA A 193 16.82 -11.62 -18.22
CA ALA A 193 15.60 -10.83 -18.14
C ALA A 193 14.37 -11.71 -17.87
N LEU A 194 13.52 -11.28 -16.94
CA LEU A 194 12.21 -11.85 -16.67
C LEU A 194 11.13 -11.01 -17.34
N ARG A 195 10.16 -11.67 -17.98
CA ARG A 195 8.88 -11.08 -18.37
C ARG A 195 7.75 -11.96 -17.85
N ALA A 196 6.86 -11.39 -17.05
CA ALA A 196 5.57 -11.98 -16.73
C ALA A 196 4.50 -11.33 -17.61
N ARG A 197 3.57 -12.11 -18.13
CA ARG A 197 2.57 -11.67 -19.11
C ARG A 197 1.18 -11.74 -18.49
N ALA A 198 0.46 -10.62 -18.46
CA ALA A 198 -0.91 -10.62 -17.96
C ALA A 198 -1.80 -11.60 -18.74
N ARG A 199 -2.42 -12.56 -18.03
CA ARG A 199 -3.37 -13.51 -18.65
C ARG A 199 -4.79 -12.95 -18.68
N PRO A 200 -5.61 -13.28 -19.68
CA PRO A 200 -7.05 -13.03 -19.62
C PRO A 200 -7.73 -14.01 -18.64
N GLY A 201 -8.84 -13.58 -18.04
CA GLY A 201 -9.62 -14.43 -17.14
C GLY A 201 -10.53 -13.66 -16.21
N VAL A 202 -11.15 -14.37 -15.25
CA VAL A 202 -11.96 -13.79 -14.19
C VAL A 202 -11.06 -13.38 -13.03
N VAL A 203 -10.90 -12.08 -12.80
CA VAL A 203 -10.29 -11.58 -11.58
C VAL A 203 -11.35 -11.58 -10.49
N ALA A 204 -11.05 -12.21 -9.36
CA ALA A 204 -11.84 -12.11 -8.15
C ALA A 204 -11.18 -11.10 -7.21
N TRP A 205 -11.93 -10.12 -6.75
CA TRP A 205 -11.51 -9.18 -5.72
C TRP A 205 -12.29 -9.46 -4.44
N TYR A 206 -11.62 -9.38 -3.29
CA TYR A 206 -12.27 -9.40 -1.99
C TYR A 206 -12.27 -7.99 -1.41
N TYR A 207 -13.48 -7.47 -1.17
CA TYR A 207 -13.72 -6.20 -0.50
C TYR A 207 -13.95 -6.48 0.99
N ASP A 208 -13.28 -5.72 1.85
CA ASP A 208 -13.46 -5.78 3.30
C ASP A 208 -13.58 -4.38 3.91
N GLY A 209 -14.80 -4.00 4.29
CA GLY A 209 -15.11 -2.70 4.86
C GLY A 209 -14.51 -2.47 6.26
N ALA A 210 -13.91 -3.48 6.90
CA ALA A 210 -13.22 -3.32 8.18
C ALA A 210 -11.98 -2.42 8.07
N TYR A 211 -11.39 -2.30 6.88
CA TYR A 211 -10.16 -1.54 6.62
C TYR A 211 -10.43 -0.10 6.14
N ALA A 212 -11.43 0.55 6.74
CA ALA A 212 -11.67 1.99 6.65
C ALA A 212 -11.73 2.60 5.23
N TRP A 213 -12.12 1.81 4.23
CA TRP A 213 -12.46 2.27 2.88
C TRP A 213 -11.28 2.72 2.00
N SER A 214 -10.04 2.57 2.48
CA SER A 214 -8.81 2.88 1.71
C SER A 214 -7.59 2.05 2.11
N GLU A 215 -7.60 1.35 3.24
CA GLU A 215 -6.36 0.82 3.81
C GLU A 215 -6.00 -0.54 3.23
N ASN A 216 -5.01 -0.54 2.36
CA ASN A 216 -4.46 -1.73 1.71
C ASN A 216 -2.97 -1.94 2.03
N ASP A 217 -2.42 -1.21 3.02
CA ASP A 217 -1.01 -1.34 3.36
C ASP A 217 -0.79 -2.56 4.27
N PRO A 218 -0.20 -3.65 3.75
CA PRO A 218 0.04 -4.85 4.53
C PRO A 218 1.12 -4.64 5.63
N ALA A 219 1.96 -3.60 5.56
CA ALA A 219 2.85 -3.26 6.68
C ALA A 219 2.08 -2.71 7.90
N THR A 220 0.87 -2.21 7.67
CA THR A 220 -0.03 -1.70 8.72
C THR A 220 -1.02 -2.77 9.17
N ASN A 221 -1.67 -3.44 8.21
CA ASN A 221 -2.76 -4.38 8.47
C ASN A 221 -2.27 -5.82 8.70
N GLY A 222 -1.04 -6.12 8.31
CA GLY A 222 -0.58 -7.49 8.14
C GLY A 222 -0.90 -8.04 6.75
N PRO A 223 -0.40 -9.23 6.41
CA PRO A 223 -0.44 -9.73 5.04
C PRO A 223 -1.82 -10.23 4.64
N GLY A 224 -2.21 -9.92 3.41
CA GLY A 224 -3.52 -10.25 2.84
C GLY A 224 -4.71 -9.56 3.51
N GLN A 225 -4.45 -8.55 4.33
CA GLN A 225 -5.45 -7.77 5.04
C GLN A 225 -5.57 -6.38 4.43
N GLY A 226 -6.74 -6.02 3.94
CA GLY A 226 -6.95 -4.72 3.34
C GLY A 226 -8.36 -4.52 2.81
N PHE A 227 -8.64 -3.27 2.46
CA PHE A 227 -9.92 -2.81 1.97
C PHE A 227 -10.38 -3.49 0.67
N LEU A 228 -9.48 -3.64 -0.30
CA LEU A 228 -9.79 -4.24 -1.60
C LEU A 228 -8.54 -4.90 -2.18
N LEU A 229 -8.53 -6.22 -2.21
CA LEU A 229 -7.39 -7.03 -2.65
C LEU A 229 -7.81 -8.06 -3.70
N ALA A 230 -6.95 -8.31 -4.68
CA ALA A 230 -7.17 -9.36 -5.68
C ALA A 230 -6.88 -10.74 -5.08
N VAL A 231 -7.75 -11.71 -5.36
CA VAL A 231 -7.50 -13.12 -5.13
C VAL A 231 -6.56 -13.61 -6.24
N ASP A 232 -5.34 -13.98 -5.85
CA ASP A 232 -4.37 -14.55 -6.76
C ASP A 232 -4.65 -16.04 -6.98
N ALA A 233 -5.07 -16.42 -8.19
CA ALA A 233 -5.30 -17.81 -8.55
C ALA A 233 -4.02 -18.66 -8.55
N LEU A 234 -2.83 -18.04 -8.63
CA LEU A 234 -1.51 -18.68 -8.61
C LEU A 234 -0.58 -18.01 -7.59
N PRO A 235 -0.87 -18.16 -6.28
CA PRO A 235 -0.17 -17.41 -5.24
C PRO A 235 1.28 -17.83 -5.01
N ASP A 236 1.75 -18.91 -5.65
CA ASP A 236 3.14 -19.34 -5.57
C ASP A 236 4.08 -18.34 -6.27
N GLU A 237 5.26 -18.13 -5.70
CA GLU A 237 6.22 -17.15 -6.21
C GLU A 237 6.73 -17.46 -7.62
N VAL A 238 7.02 -16.42 -8.41
CA VAL A 238 7.69 -16.57 -9.70
C VAL A 238 9.09 -17.15 -9.49
N PRO A 239 9.38 -18.36 -10.01
CA PRO A 239 10.64 -19.04 -9.76
C PRO A 239 11.78 -18.35 -10.52
N LEU A 240 12.77 -17.86 -9.78
CA LEU A 240 13.96 -17.22 -10.31
C LEU A 240 15.20 -18.12 -10.14
N PRO A 241 15.96 -18.41 -11.22
CA PRO A 241 17.18 -19.21 -11.13
C PRO A 241 18.18 -18.64 -10.11
N GLY A 242 18.50 -19.43 -9.09
CA GLY A 242 19.48 -19.08 -8.06
C GLY A 242 18.95 -18.21 -6.91
N TYR A 243 17.65 -17.90 -6.88
CA TYR A 243 17.05 -17.13 -5.79
C TYR A 243 16.29 -18.05 -4.83
N PRO A 244 16.66 -18.09 -3.53
CA PRO A 244 15.94 -18.88 -2.54
C PRO A 244 14.72 -18.09 -2.05
N LEU A 245 13.69 -17.98 -2.90
CA LEU A 245 12.44 -17.27 -2.59
C LEU A 245 11.49 -18.08 -1.69
N ALA A 246 12.05 -18.71 -0.65
CA ALA A 246 11.28 -19.43 0.35
C ALA A 246 10.94 -18.50 1.51
N GLY A 247 9.67 -18.50 1.91
CA GLY A 247 9.20 -17.80 3.10
C GLY A 247 9.31 -18.66 4.34
N THR A 248 9.22 -18.01 5.50
CA THR A 248 8.91 -18.71 6.74
C THR A 248 7.39 -18.70 6.94
N PRO A 249 6.70 -19.85 6.92
CA PRO A 249 5.27 -19.89 7.14
C PRO A 249 4.88 -19.20 8.47
N GLY A 250 4.02 -18.17 8.39
CA GLY A 250 3.56 -17.42 9.55
C GLY A 250 4.44 -16.24 9.95
N ALA A 251 5.58 -16.01 9.28
CA ALA A 251 6.31 -14.76 9.40
C ALA A 251 5.57 -13.64 8.64
N PHE A 252 5.49 -12.47 9.25
CA PHE A 252 4.87 -11.26 8.69
C PHE A 252 5.92 -10.38 7.99
N ASP A 253 6.85 -11.01 7.26
CA ASP A 253 7.98 -10.33 6.64
C ASP A 253 7.53 -9.51 5.42
N THR A 254 7.69 -8.19 5.46
CA THR A 254 7.36 -7.27 4.35
C THR A 254 8.31 -7.38 3.15
N GLN A 255 9.38 -8.17 3.27
CA GLN A 255 10.46 -8.35 2.30
C GLN A 255 11.10 -9.74 2.41
N TYR A 256 11.67 -10.27 1.32
CA TYR A 256 12.44 -11.52 1.40
C TYR A 256 13.68 -11.34 2.27
N ARG A 257 13.91 -12.29 3.17
CA ARG A 257 15.09 -12.31 4.05
C ARG A 257 16.23 -13.03 3.35
N LEU A 258 17.15 -12.23 2.82
CA LEU A 258 18.34 -12.70 2.10
C LEU A 258 19.63 -12.19 2.79
N ASP A 259 19.62 -12.20 4.13
CA ASP A 259 20.70 -11.67 4.96
C ASP A 259 22.02 -12.43 4.74
N ASP A 260 21.97 -13.74 4.53
CA ASP A 260 23.16 -14.57 4.27
C ASP A 260 23.67 -14.49 2.81
N ALA A 261 22.97 -13.74 1.97
CA ALA A 261 23.18 -13.67 0.52
C ALA A 261 23.85 -12.36 0.05
N GLN A 262 24.27 -11.48 0.98
CA GLN A 262 24.76 -10.13 0.66
C GLN A 262 25.87 -10.08 -0.39
N ALA A 263 26.82 -11.03 -0.37
CA ALA A 263 27.94 -11.02 -1.30
C ALA A 263 27.50 -11.17 -2.77
N TRP A 264 26.63 -12.13 -3.08
CA TRP A 264 26.16 -12.30 -4.46
C TRP A 264 25.05 -11.30 -4.82
N LEU A 265 24.29 -10.80 -3.84
CA LEU A 265 23.34 -9.71 -4.05
C LEU A 265 24.06 -8.41 -4.44
N GLU A 266 25.19 -8.11 -3.82
CA GLU A 266 26.04 -6.98 -4.22
C GLU A 266 26.54 -7.14 -5.66
N GLU A 267 27.15 -8.29 -5.96
CA GLU A 267 27.66 -8.61 -7.28
C GLU A 267 26.54 -8.45 -8.33
N GLY A 268 25.37 -9.03 -8.05
CA GLY A 268 24.22 -8.97 -8.92
C GLY A 268 23.66 -7.56 -9.08
N PHE A 269 23.57 -6.78 -8.00
CA PHE A 269 23.13 -5.39 -8.07
C PHE A 269 24.01 -4.59 -9.01
N PHE A 270 25.33 -4.67 -8.86
CA PHE A 270 26.24 -3.94 -9.74
C PHE A 270 26.26 -4.49 -11.15
N ALA A 271 26.21 -5.81 -11.35
CA ALA A 271 26.13 -6.40 -12.68
C ALA A 271 24.92 -5.84 -13.46
N MET A 272 23.76 -5.78 -12.81
CA MET A 272 22.55 -5.21 -13.43
C MET A 272 22.63 -3.70 -13.57
N MET A 273 23.01 -2.96 -12.53
CA MET A 273 23.08 -1.51 -12.55
C MET A 273 24.04 -1.01 -13.64
N CYS A 274 25.23 -1.60 -13.73
CA CYS A 274 26.21 -1.26 -14.77
C CYS A 274 25.72 -1.64 -16.18
N PHE A 275 24.85 -2.65 -16.30
CA PHE A 275 24.27 -3.08 -17.56
C PHE A 275 23.11 -2.19 -18.03
N VAL A 276 22.22 -1.77 -17.12
CA VAL A 276 20.97 -1.07 -17.48
C VAL A 276 21.01 0.45 -17.30
N ARG A 277 21.85 0.99 -16.41
CA ARG A 277 21.83 2.42 -16.05
C ARG A 277 22.99 3.21 -16.66
N ASP A 278 22.65 4.31 -17.32
CA ASP A 278 23.63 5.33 -17.71
C ASP A 278 24.22 6.01 -16.47
N ALA A 279 25.40 6.63 -16.62
CA ALA A 279 26.11 7.28 -15.51
C ALA A 279 25.25 8.30 -14.73
N GLY A 280 24.37 9.05 -15.41
CA GLY A 280 23.48 10.03 -14.77
C GLY A 280 22.33 9.43 -13.95
N TRP A 281 22.05 8.13 -14.10
CA TRP A 281 20.96 7.41 -13.41
C TRP A 281 21.46 6.48 -12.29
N ARG A 282 22.75 6.59 -11.96
CA ARG A 282 23.39 5.83 -10.88
C ARG A 282 23.19 6.53 -9.53
N PRO A 283 23.09 5.76 -8.42
CA PRO A 283 23.02 6.32 -7.09
C PRO A 283 24.27 7.16 -6.75
N ARG A 284 24.08 8.25 -6.01
CA ARG A 284 25.15 9.19 -5.63
C ARG A 284 25.83 8.81 -4.31
N ASP A 285 25.15 7.99 -3.53
CA ASP A 285 25.49 7.48 -2.21
C ASP A 285 26.23 6.14 -2.27
N LEU A 286 26.56 5.65 -3.47
CA LEU A 286 27.40 4.48 -3.69
C LEU A 286 28.60 4.80 -4.58
N ASP A 287 29.72 4.11 -4.34
CA ASP A 287 30.84 4.09 -5.28
C ASP A 287 30.46 3.26 -6.52
N THR A 288 30.31 3.95 -7.64
CA THR A 288 29.95 3.35 -8.94
C THR A 288 31.09 3.36 -9.95
N SER A 289 32.33 3.61 -9.49
CA SER A 289 33.54 3.61 -10.33
C SER A 289 33.80 2.29 -11.05
N ARG A 290 33.27 1.17 -10.52
CA ARG A 290 33.32 -0.15 -11.17
C ARG A 290 32.42 -0.30 -12.41
N CYS A 291 31.49 0.63 -12.64
CA CYS A 291 30.66 0.61 -13.84
C CYS A 291 31.32 1.37 -15.00
N PRO A 292 31.09 0.96 -16.26
CA PRO A 292 31.59 1.68 -17.43
C PRO A 292 31.14 3.14 -17.46
N THR A 293 31.97 4.03 -18.01
CA THR A 293 31.63 5.46 -18.20
C THR A 293 30.83 5.73 -19.49
N ALA A 294 30.79 4.76 -20.40
CA ALA A 294 29.97 4.81 -21.62
C ALA A 294 28.47 4.62 -21.31
N ASP A 295 27.64 4.80 -22.35
CA ASP A 295 26.20 4.48 -22.31
C ASP A 295 25.96 3.05 -21.81
N ALA A 296 24.83 2.84 -21.13
CA ALA A 296 24.45 1.55 -20.61
C ALA A 296 24.44 0.48 -21.72
N PRO A 297 25.11 -0.68 -21.53
CA PRO A 297 25.10 -1.76 -22.50
C PRO A 297 23.70 -2.18 -22.96
N ALA A 298 22.70 -2.11 -22.08
CA ALA A 298 21.30 -2.40 -22.41
C ALA A 298 20.78 -1.55 -23.59
N ALA A 299 21.24 -0.31 -23.77
CA ALA A 299 20.80 0.54 -24.88
C ALA A 299 21.09 -0.04 -26.27
N ARG A 300 22.00 -1.00 -26.37
CA ARG A 300 22.38 -1.70 -27.61
C ARG A 300 21.63 -3.01 -27.80
N VAL A 301 20.78 -3.39 -26.86
CA VAL A 301 20.02 -4.64 -26.91
C VAL A 301 18.66 -4.39 -27.54
N ASP A 302 18.39 -5.11 -28.64
CA ASP A 302 17.09 -5.16 -29.27
C ASP A 302 16.16 -6.13 -28.53
N ALA A 303 15.07 -5.58 -28.02
CA ALA A 303 13.98 -6.31 -27.40
C ALA A 303 12.77 -6.27 -28.34
N PHE A 304 12.75 -7.19 -29.30
CA PHE A 304 11.66 -7.36 -30.27
C PHE A 304 11.43 -6.11 -31.14
N GLY A 305 12.50 -5.56 -31.72
CA GLY A 305 12.46 -4.37 -32.57
C GLY A 305 12.47 -3.04 -31.81
N LYS A 306 12.69 -3.07 -30.49
CA LYS A 306 12.80 -1.88 -29.64
C LYS A 306 14.11 -1.90 -28.86
N PRO A 307 14.91 -0.82 -28.87
CA PRO A 307 16.05 -0.71 -27.95
C PRO A 307 15.57 -0.69 -26.49
N LEU A 308 16.31 -1.33 -25.60
CA LEU A 308 16.05 -1.24 -24.17
C LEU A 308 16.49 0.13 -23.63
N LEU A 309 15.72 0.65 -22.68
CA LEU A 309 16.10 1.84 -21.92
C LEU A 309 15.68 1.69 -20.45
N TYR A 310 16.49 2.24 -19.55
CA TYR A 310 16.19 2.19 -18.12
C TYR A 310 14.79 2.75 -17.82
N SER A 311 13.98 1.99 -17.10
CA SER A 311 12.56 2.31 -16.86
C SER A 311 12.33 3.71 -16.27
N TYR A 312 13.13 4.14 -15.28
CA TYR A 312 13.01 5.49 -14.74
C TYR A 312 13.46 6.57 -15.72
N LYS A 313 14.47 6.29 -16.55
CA LYS A 313 14.86 7.21 -17.62
C LYS A 313 13.71 7.41 -18.61
N ILE A 314 13.04 6.33 -19.01
CA ILE A 314 11.87 6.42 -19.89
C ILE A 314 10.78 7.31 -19.27
N ILE A 315 10.42 7.07 -18.01
CA ILE A 315 9.30 7.76 -17.35
C ILE A 315 9.59 9.25 -17.12
N ASN A 316 10.85 9.63 -16.86
CA ASN A 316 11.22 11.02 -16.61
C ASN A 316 11.50 11.81 -17.90
N ASP A 317 12.04 11.15 -18.92
CA ASP A 317 12.47 11.84 -20.15
C ASP A 317 11.35 11.89 -21.21
N PHE A 318 10.32 11.03 -21.13
CA PHE A 318 9.27 10.91 -22.14
C PHE A 318 7.86 10.91 -21.55
N LEU A 319 7.00 11.75 -22.11
CA LEU A 319 5.55 11.68 -21.89
C LEU A 319 4.95 10.43 -22.55
N PRO A 320 3.77 9.95 -22.10
CA PRO A 320 3.04 8.89 -22.80
C PRO A 320 2.79 9.26 -24.27
N GLY A 321 3.21 8.38 -25.20
CA GLY A 321 3.06 8.59 -26.64
C GLY A 321 4.11 7.85 -27.47
N PRO A 322 4.12 8.06 -28.80
CA PRO A 322 4.98 7.33 -29.74
C PRO A 322 6.48 7.38 -29.42
N ASP A 323 6.97 8.51 -28.91
CA ASP A 323 8.38 8.67 -28.52
C ASP A 323 8.78 7.78 -27.34
N ARG A 324 7.86 7.57 -26.40
CA ARG A 324 8.05 6.60 -25.30
C ARG A 324 7.90 5.17 -25.81
N GLU A 325 6.93 4.93 -26.69
CA GLU A 325 6.58 3.59 -27.19
C GLU A 325 7.67 2.96 -28.07
N ARG A 326 8.65 3.73 -28.56
CA ARG A 326 9.80 3.21 -29.31
C ARG A 326 10.79 2.40 -28.47
N TYR A 327 10.73 2.52 -27.14
CA TYR A 327 11.62 1.80 -26.23
C TYR A 327 10.92 0.62 -25.56
N ALA A 328 11.70 -0.41 -25.23
CA ALA A 328 11.32 -1.40 -24.25
C ALA A 328 11.94 -1.03 -22.89
N ALA A 329 11.16 -1.13 -21.81
CA ALA A 329 11.64 -0.74 -20.50
C ALA A 329 12.50 -1.83 -19.85
N ALA A 330 13.63 -1.42 -19.28
CA ALA A 330 14.50 -2.26 -18.46
C ALA A 330 14.34 -1.86 -16.98
N GLY A 331 13.74 -2.75 -16.19
CA GLY A 331 13.72 -2.70 -14.73
C GLY A 331 14.75 -3.65 -14.12
N GLU A 332 14.99 -3.53 -12.81
CA GLU A 332 15.91 -4.41 -12.08
C GLU A 332 15.18 -5.06 -10.90
N LEU A 333 15.58 -6.29 -10.54
CA LEU A 333 15.03 -7.04 -9.41
C LEU A 333 15.83 -6.93 -8.11
N LEU A 334 17.06 -6.39 -8.14
CA LEU A 334 17.82 -6.09 -6.93
C LEU A 334 17.87 -4.58 -6.71
N ASP A 335 17.92 -4.22 -5.44
CA ASP A 335 18.07 -2.87 -4.96
C ASP A 335 18.94 -2.88 -3.69
N TYR A 336 19.12 -1.72 -3.07
CA TYR A 336 19.75 -1.62 -1.77
C TYR A 336 19.03 -0.62 -0.88
N ARG A 337 19.40 -0.64 0.40
CA ARG A 337 19.11 0.44 1.35
C ARG A 337 20.35 0.72 2.17
N LEU A 338 20.43 1.91 2.75
CA LEU A 338 21.48 2.21 3.74
C LEU A 338 20.98 1.84 5.13
N LYS A 339 21.76 1.03 5.86
CA LYS A 339 21.58 0.75 7.28
C LYS A 339 22.85 1.16 8.00
N ASP A 340 22.74 2.09 8.94
CA ASP A 340 23.88 2.66 9.68
C ASP A 340 24.99 3.18 8.73
N GLY A 341 24.57 3.82 7.63
CA GLY A 341 25.47 4.37 6.60
C GLY A 341 26.11 3.32 5.68
N LYS A 342 25.75 2.05 5.79
CA LYS A 342 26.29 0.95 4.96
C LYS A 342 25.20 0.37 4.06
N PRO A 343 25.51 0.01 2.80
CA PRO A 343 24.54 -0.65 1.94
C PRO A 343 24.19 -2.05 2.45
N VAL A 344 22.90 -2.34 2.43
CA VAL A 344 22.32 -3.67 2.59
C VAL A 344 21.58 -3.97 1.29
N TRP A 345 22.06 -4.98 0.58
CA TRP A 345 21.55 -5.42 -0.71
C TRP A 345 20.30 -6.28 -0.51
N ARG A 346 19.29 -6.11 -1.36
CA ARG A 346 18.01 -6.80 -1.23
C ARG A 346 17.34 -6.97 -2.57
N MET A 347 16.28 -7.77 -2.58
CA MET A 347 15.36 -7.76 -3.71
C MET A 347 14.49 -6.51 -3.71
N ARG A 348 13.97 -6.19 -4.89
CA ARG A 348 12.93 -5.18 -5.07
C ARG A 348 11.57 -5.85 -4.95
N ASP A 349 11.14 -6.14 -3.72
CA ASP A 349 9.93 -6.93 -3.42
C ASP A 349 8.67 -6.38 -4.11
N ARG A 350 8.54 -5.05 -4.20
CA ARG A 350 7.41 -4.40 -4.89
C ARG A 350 7.30 -4.81 -6.36
N SER A 351 8.42 -5.05 -7.03
CA SER A 351 8.41 -5.48 -8.43
C SER A 351 7.89 -6.91 -8.59
N LEU A 352 8.18 -7.79 -7.64
CA LEU A 352 7.70 -9.18 -7.65
C LEU A 352 6.24 -9.26 -7.21
N ARG A 353 5.85 -8.53 -6.17
CA ARG A 353 4.45 -8.39 -5.74
C ARG A 353 3.52 -7.94 -6.88
N TYR A 354 4.00 -7.05 -7.74
CA TYR A 354 3.25 -6.65 -8.94
C TYR A 354 3.03 -7.82 -9.91
N LEU A 355 3.98 -8.74 -10.05
CA LEU A 355 3.87 -9.87 -11.00
C LEU A 355 2.71 -10.79 -10.65
N HIS A 356 2.41 -10.98 -9.36
CA HIS A 356 1.24 -11.72 -8.87
C HIS A 356 -0.10 -11.17 -9.37
N THR A 357 -0.17 -9.88 -9.72
CA THR A 357 -1.40 -9.31 -10.28
C THR A 357 -1.61 -9.71 -11.75
N LEU A 358 -0.57 -10.18 -12.44
CA LEU A 358 -0.60 -10.55 -13.85
C LEU A 358 -1.12 -11.97 -14.06
N ASP A 359 -0.98 -12.84 -13.07
CA ASP A 359 -1.46 -14.22 -13.05
C ASP A 359 -2.61 -14.46 -12.07
N ALA A 360 -3.03 -13.45 -11.31
CA ALA A 360 -4.24 -13.50 -10.48
C ALA A 360 -5.53 -14.02 -11.17
N PRO A 361 -5.83 -13.74 -12.45
CA PRO A 361 -7.12 -14.11 -13.05
C PRO A 361 -7.38 -15.63 -13.09
N PHE A 362 -8.55 -16.09 -12.68
CA PHE A 362 -9.00 -17.47 -12.87
C PHE A 362 -9.33 -17.74 -14.35
N SER A 363 -8.90 -18.89 -14.88
CA SER A 363 -9.06 -19.25 -16.30
C SER A 363 -9.37 -20.73 -16.50
N LEU A 364 -10.13 -21.03 -17.54
CA LEU A 364 -10.43 -22.39 -18.01
C LEU A 364 -9.23 -23.07 -18.68
N GLU A 365 -8.34 -22.27 -19.24
CA GLU A 365 -7.24 -22.74 -20.09
C GLU A 365 -5.90 -22.33 -19.49
N ALA A 366 -4.88 -23.15 -19.73
CA ALA A 366 -3.51 -22.77 -19.42
C ALA A 366 -3.08 -21.63 -20.34
N PHE A 367 -2.34 -20.66 -19.80
CA PHE A 367 -1.81 -19.54 -20.56
C PHE A 367 -0.33 -19.80 -20.89
N PRO A 368 0.01 -20.14 -22.14
CA PRO A 368 1.38 -20.47 -22.51
C PRO A 368 2.29 -19.24 -22.42
N ASP A 369 3.54 -19.48 -22.00
CA ASP A 369 4.54 -18.41 -21.80
C ASP A 369 3.99 -17.28 -20.90
N GLY A 370 3.39 -17.66 -19.77
CA GLY A 370 2.98 -16.71 -18.73
C GLY A 370 4.19 -16.05 -18.08
N VAL A 371 5.21 -16.86 -17.80
CA VAL A 371 6.53 -16.40 -17.35
C VAL A 371 7.56 -16.78 -18.39
N GLU A 372 8.39 -15.81 -18.79
CA GLU A 372 9.46 -15.99 -19.77
C GLU A 372 10.79 -15.48 -19.21
N ILE A 373 11.85 -16.26 -19.43
CA ILE A 373 13.22 -15.86 -19.11
C ILE A 373 14.01 -15.71 -20.41
N PHE A 374 14.74 -14.60 -20.52
CA PHE A 374 15.53 -14.23 -21.68
C PHE A 374 17.01 -14.13 -21.34
N ASP A 375 17.83 -14.58 -22.28
CA ASP A 375 19.26 -14.29 -22.31
C ASP A 375 19.54 -13.13 -23.28
N VAL A 376 20.61 -12.38 -23.02
CA VAL A 376 21.14 -11.39 -23.96
C VAL A 376 22.18 -12.08 -24.83
N VAL A 377 21.87 -12.29 -26.10
CA VAL A 377 22.75 -12.96 -27.08
C VAL A 377 22.92 -12.05 -28.28
N ASP A 378 24.16 -11.69 -28.61
CA ASP A 378 24.51 -10.83 -29.76
C ASP A 378 23.67 -9.55 -29.86
N GLY A 379 23.45 -8.89 -28.72
CA GLY A 379 22.66 -7.65 -28.65
C GLY A 379 21.16 -7.85 -28.85
N LYS A 380 20.62 -9.04 -28.58
CA LYS A 380 19.18 -9.33 -28.66
C LYS A 380 18.70 -10.09 -27.42
N LEU A 381 17.44 -9.88 -27.05
CA LEU A 381 16.76 -10.75 -26.09
C LEU A 381 16.29 -12.03 -26.78
N VAL A 382 16.81 -13.17 -26.34
CA VAL A 382 16.45 -14.50 -26.84
C VAL A 382 15.78 -15.29 -25.73
N LYS A 383 14.57 -15.80 -25.97
CA LYS A 383 13.82 -16.60 -24.99
C LYS A 383 14.61 -17.88 -24.71
N ALA A 384 15.02 -18.06 -23.45
CA ALA A 384 15.74 -19.23 -22.98
C ALA A 384 14.80 -20.22 -22.29
N GLU A 385 13.84 -19.73 -21.51
CA GLU A 385 12.88 -20.55 -20.78
C GLU A 385 11.49 -19.92 -20.85
N GLY A 386 10.44 -20.76 -20.81
CA GLY A 386 9.05 -20.34 -20.77
C GLY A 386 8.25 -21.28 -19.87
N ARG A 387 7.36 -20.73 -19.06
CA ARG A 387 6.45 -21.49 -18.18
C ARG A 387 5.03 -20.98 -18.39
N ALA A 388 4.10 -21.92 -18.51
CA ALA A 388 2.69 -21.59 -18.61
C ALA A 388 2.12 -21.29 -17.23
N TYR A 389 1.14 -20.38 -17.18
CA TYR A 389 0.22 -20.36 -16.04
C TYR A 389 -0.78 -21.49 -16.22
N PRO A 390 -0.93 -22.42 -15.25
CA PRO A 390 -1.91 -23.48 -15.37
C PRO A 390 -3.34 -22.92 -15.32
N ALA A 391 -4.28 -23.69 -15.85
CA ALA A 391 -5.70 -23.39 -15.72
C ALA A 391 -6.10 -23.48 -14.23
N VAL A 392 -6.81 -22.46 -13.76
CA VAL A 392 -7.40 -22.44 -12.42
C VAL A 392 -8.84 -21.97 -12.58
N ALA A 393 -9.76 -22.93 -12.60
CA ALA A 393 -11.16 -22.69 -12.95
C ALA A 393 -12.08 -22.63 -11.72
N ALA A 394 -11.55 -22.66 -10.50
CA ALA A 394 -12.38 -22.68 -9.30
C ALA A 394 -11.72 -21.99 -8.11
N PHE A 395 -12.55 -21.36 -7.31
CA PHE A 395 -12.23 -20.69 -6.05
C PHE A 395 -13.13 -21.25 -4.94
N THR A 396 -12.59 -21.31 -3.73
CA THR A 396 -13.34 -21.54 -2.49
C THR A 396 -12.63 -20.83 -1.35
N ASP A 397 -13.41 -20.28 -0.44
CA ASP A 397 -12.92 -19.58 0.75
C ASP A 397 -12.68 -20.50 1.95
N ALA A 398 -13.08 -21.78 1.89
CA ALA A 398 -12.90 -22.80 2.93
C ALA A 398 -11.42 -23.12 3.27
N THR A 399 -10.46 -22.52 2.58
CA THR A 399 -9.04 -22.60 2.94
C THR A 399 -8.40 -21.21 2.81
N PRO A 400 -8.68 -20.29 3.75
CA PRO A 400 -8.24 -18.89 3.70
C PRO A 400 -6.78 -18.67 3.30
N ALA A 401 -5.88 -19.45 3.90
CA ALA A 401 -4.45 -19.31 3.71
C ALA A 401 -3.96 -19.77 2.32
N ARG A 402 -4.80 -20.46 1.53
CA ARG A 402 -4.47 -20.95 0.19
C ARG A 402 -4.18 -19.80 -0.78
N TRP A 403 -4.87 -18.67 -0.62
CA TRP A 403 -4.81 -17.53 -1.54
C TRP A 403 -3.79 -16.47 -1.10
N LEU A 404 -2.99 -16.79 -0.08
CA LEU A 404 -1.82 -16.03 0.32
C LEU A 404 -0.58 -16.67 -0.28
N ASN A 405 0.34 -15.84 -0.75
CA ASN A 405 1.64 -16.32 -1.18
C ASN A 405 2.37 -16.99 0.01
N PRO A 406 2.80 -18.26 -0.11
CA PRO A 406 3.40 -19.00 1.00
C PRO A 406 4.79 -18.49 1.38
N GLY A 407 5.48 -17.82 0.45
CA GLY A 407 6.81 -17.26 0.60
C GLY A 407 6.80 -15.86 1.21
N LEU A 408 6.14 -14.93 0.52
CA LEU A 408 5.96 -13.55 0.96
C LEU A 408 4.47 -13.26 1.03
N ARG A 409 3.85 -13.48 2.20
CA ARG A 409 2.38 -13.40 2.42
C ARG A 409 1.74 -12.04 2.08
N PHE A 410 2.54 -11.07 1.64
CA PHE A 410 2.13 -9.75 1.16
C PHE A 410 1.52 -9.78 -0.25
N GLY A 411 1.66 -10.88 -0.99
CA GLY A 411 0.89 -11.16 -2.21
C GLY A 411 -0.38 -11.96 -1.90
N GLY A 412 -1.48 -11.60 -2.55
CA GLY A 412 -2.79 -12.24 -2.41
C GLY A 412 -3.66 -11.66 -1.27
N VAL A 413 -4.61 -12.45 -0.78
CA VAL A 413 -5.61 -12.00 0.20
C VAL A 413 -5.99 -13.10 1.18
N ALA A 414 -6.15 -12.72 2.45
CA ALA A 414 -6.64 -13.57 3.52
C ALA A 414 -8.17 -13.51 3.53
N VAL A 415 -8.81 -14.38 2.75
CA VAL A 415 -10.28 -14.44 2.68
C VAL A 415 -10.88 -15.11 3.91
N PRO A 416 -12.06 -14.70 4.41
CA PRO A 416 -12.74 -15.40 5.48
C PRO A 416 -13.39 -16.69 4.96
N ASP A 417 -13.43 -17.74 5.79
CA ASP A 417 -14.21 -18.94 5.50
C ASP A 417 -15.70 -18.66 5.78
N VAL A 418 -16.43 -18.23 4.74
CA VAL A 418 -17.87 -17.95 4.82
C VAL A 418 -18.69 -18.89 3.92
N GLY A 419 -18.07 -19.89 3.32
CA GLY A 419 -18.73 -20.89 2.48
C GLY A 419 -18.96 -20.46 1.03
N PHE A 420 -18.38 -19.33 0.59
CA PHE A 420 -18.46 -18.89 -0.79
C PHE A 420 -17.49 -19.66 -1.70
N SER A 421 -18.00 -20.06 -2.85
CA SER A 421 -17.18 -20.65 -3.90
C SER A 421 -17.68 -20.24 -5.28
N PHE A 422 -16.79 -20.32 -6.28
CA PHE A 422 -17.21 -20.26 -7.67
C PHE A 422 -16.42 -21.24 -8.54
N ARG A 423 -17.04 -21.62 -9.66
CA ARG A 423 -16.43 -22.44 -10.71
C ARG A 423 -16.74 -21.85 -12.08
N LEU A 424 -15.70 -21.77 -12.90
CA LEU A 424 -15.77 -21.36 -14.28
C LEU A 424 -16.12 -22.57 -15.16
N THR A 425 -16.94 -22.31 -16.17
CA THR A 425 -17.23 -23.26 -17.27
C THR A 425 -17.31 -22.49 -18.58
N ALA A 426 -17.20 -23.20 -19.71
CA ALA A 426 -17.45 -22.59 -21.01
C ALA A 426 -18.87 -21.98 -21.07
N PRO A 427 -19.06 -20.87 -21.79
CA PRO A 427 -20.39 -20.35 -22.08
C PRO A 427 -21.29 -21.42 -22.70
N LYS A 428 -22.59 -21.38 -22.40
CA LYS A 428 -23.55 -22.27 -23.06
C LYS A 428 -23.70 -21.90 -24.54
N PRO A 429 -24.15 -22.83 -25.41
CA PRO A 429 -24.41 -22.54 -26.83
C PRO A 429 -25.39 -21.39 -27.08
N ASP A 430 -26.31 -21.12 -26.14
CA ASP A 430 -27.32 -20.06 -26.18
C ASP A 430 -26.88 -18.76 -25.48
N ALA A 431 -25.61 -18.67 -25.05
CA ALA A 431 -25.10 -17.48 -24.39
C ALA A 431 -25.08 -16.25 -25.33
N PRO A 432 -25.25 -15.02 -24.79
CA PRO A 432 -25.20 -13.81 -25.61
C PRO A 432 -23.88 -13.67 -26.39
N PRO A 433 -23.89 -13.02 -27.56
CA PRO A 433 -22.67 -12.69 -28.29
C PRO A 433 -21.70 -11.92 -27.40
N GLY A 434 -20.44 -12.35 -27.36
CA GLY A 434 -19.43 -11.75 -26.49
C GLY A 434 -19.24 -12.44 -25.14
N ALA A 435 -20.10 -13.39 -24.75
CA ALA A 435 -19.87 -14.21 -23.55
C ALA A 435 -18.51 -14.93 -23.63
N ARG A 436 -17.69 -14.80 -22.59
CA ARG A 436 -16.35 -15.40 -22.51
C ARG A 436 -16.29 -16.61 -21.58
N VAL A 437 -17.01 -16.53 -20.47
CA VAL A 437 -17.01 -17.55 -19.43
C VAL A 437 -18.36 -17.59 -18.74
N LYS A 438 -18.78 -18.76 -18.29
CA LYS A 438 -19.90 -18.94 -17.38
C LYS A 438 -19.38 -19.17 -15.97
N VAL A 439 -19.83 -18.33 -15.03
CA VAL A 439 -19.52 -18.47 -13.61
C VAL A 439 -20.69 -19.16 -12.91
N TRP A 440 -20.42 -20.25 -12.22
CA TRP A 440 -21.31 -20.84 -11.22
C TRP A 440 -20.80 -20.42 -9.86
N PHE A 441 -21.64 -19.85 -9.02
CA PHE A 441 -21.28 -19.49 -7.64
C PHE A 441 -22.23 -20.18 -6.67
N ASP A 442 -21.72 -20.46 -5.47
CA ASP A 442 -22.46 -21.16 -4.42
C ASP A 442 -22.10 -20.58 -3.05
N TRP A 443 -23.03 -20.74 -2.10
CA TRP A 443 -22.88 -20.43 -0.68
C TRP A 443 -23.34 -21.66 0.09
N ASN A 444 -22.39 -22.35 0.72
CA ASN A 444 -22.66 -23.57 1.50
C ASN A 444 -23.32 -23.29 2.85
#